data_AF-A0A2T7QE71-F1
#
_entry.id   AF-A0A2T7QE71-F1
#
_cell.length_a   1.000
_cell.length_b   1.000
_cell.length_c   1.000
_cell.angle_alpha   90.00
_cell.angle_beta   90.00
_cell.angle_gamma   90.00
#
_symmetry.space_group_name_H-M   'P 1'
#
loop_
_entity.id
_entity.type
_entity.pdbx_description
1 polymer ?
#
loop_
_entity_poly.entity_id
_entity_poly.type
_entity_poly.pdbx_seq_one_letter_code
_entity_poly.pdbx_strand_id
1 'polypeptide(L)'
;MINDIKTVEDVKLFAKQIIGEGVSFHPDDDFNDYMNFKTNEPCYTKEEAEVRNDLMNKCFEICEKEGADIYAVMLEVSLVETGMDKFIPLPSQPYPENN
;
A
#
# COMPACT_ATOMS: atom_id res chain seq x y z
N MET A 1 -13.31 6.33 -1.93
CA MET A 1 -12.79 5.52 -0.84
C MET A 1 -13.21 4.10 -1.11
N ILE A 2 -12.24 3.18 -1.23
CA ILE A 2 -12.55 1.76 -1.31
C ILE A 2 -12.98 1.29 0.08
N ASN A 3 -14.06 0.50 0.14
CA ASN A 3 -14.66 0.07 1.40
C ASN A 3 -14.64 -1.46 1.56
N ASP A 4 -14.13 -2.18 0.55
CA ASP A 4 -14.00 -3.63 0.57
C ASP A 4 -12.94 -4.08 -0.44
N ILE A 5 -12.26 -5.18 -0.15
CA ILE A 5 -11.19 -5.73 -1.00
C ILE A 5 -11.61 -7.13 -1.45
N LYS A 6 -11.76 -7.33 -2.77
CA LYS A 6 -12.23 -8.62 -3.33
C LYS A 6 -11.28 -9.19 -4.36
N THR A 7 -10.38 -8.37 -4.90
CA THR A 7 -9.48 -8.71 -5.99
C THR A 7 -8.12 -8.06 -5.79
N VAL A 8 -7.07 -8.55 -6.47
CA VAL A 8 -5.75 -7.91 -6.45
C VAL A 8 -5.81 -6.48 -7.02
N GLU A 9 -6.75 -6.18 -7.90
CA GLU A 9 -6.94 -4.80 -8.37
C GLU A 9 -7.47 -3.88 -7.27
N ASP A 10 -8.36 -4.37 -6.40
CA ASP A 10 -8.80 -3.64 -5.21
C ASP A 10 -7.64 -3.36 -4.26
N VAL A 11 -6.70 -4.31 -4.11
CA VAL A 11 -5.46 -4.11 -3.33
C VAL A 11 -4.65 -2.94 -3.89
N LYS A 12 -4.48 -2.88 -5.22
CA LYS A 12 -3.78 -1.77 -5.87
C LYS A 12 -4.51 -0.43 -5.69
N LEU A 13 -5.83 -0.42 -5.80
CA LEU A 13 -6.65 0.76 -5.56
C LEU A 13 -6.53 1.27 -4.12
N PHE A 14 -6.48 0.35 -3.15
CA PHE A 14 -6.26 0.70 -1.74
C PHE A 14 -4.88 1.30 -1.51
N ALA A 15 -3.82 0.68 -2.03
CA ALA A 15 -2.46 1.22 -1.96
C ALA A 15 -2.38 2.64 -2.55
N LYS A 16 -2.97 2.84 -3.74
CA LYS A 16 -3.06 4.16 -4.40
C LYS A 16 -3.77 5.19 -3.52
N GLN A 17 -4.85 4.80 -2.84
CA GLN A 17 -5.57 5.69 -1.95
C GLN A 17 -4.70 6.12 -0.77
N ILE A 18 -4.05 5.18 -0.09
CA ILE A 18 -3.16 5.47 1.05
C ILE A 18 -2.02 6.40 0.65
N ILE A 19 -1.40 6.17 -0.53
CA ILE A 19 -0.35 7.05 -1.07
C ILE A 19 -0.90 8.46 -1.33
N GLY A 20 -2.12 8.55 -1.89
CA GLY A 20 -2.81 9.83 -2.13
C GLY A 20 -3.17 10.59 -0.86
N GLU A 21 -3.29 9.90 0.28
CA GLU A 21 -3.47 10.49 1.62
C GLU A 21 -2.15 11.09 2.15
N GLY A 22 -1.03 10.88 1.44
CA GLY A 22 0.26 11.48 1.73
C GLY A 22 1.05 10.77 2.84
N VAL A 23 0.70 9.52 3.14
CA VAL A 23 1.43 8.70 4.11
C VAL A 23 2.43 7.77 3.41
N SER A 24 3.59 7.60 4.03
CA SER A 24 4.53 6.54 3.68
C SER A 24 4.12 5.31 4.46
N PHE A 25 3.43 4.38 3.82
CA PHE A 25 2.88 3.21 4.50
C PHE A 25 3.71 1.95 4.30
N HIS A 26 3.60 1.04 5.26
CA HIS A 26 4.08 -0.33 5.16
C HIS A 26 2.92 -1.29 5.45
N PRO A 27 2.77 -2.41 4.71
CA PRO A 27 1.65 -3.34 4.89
C PRO A 27 1.52 -3.92 6.30
N ASP A 28 2.64 -4.09 7.02
CA ASP A 28 2.65 -4.66 8.38
C ASP A 28 2.42 -3.64 9.50
N ASP A 29 2.43 -2.34 9.19
CA ASP A 29 2.34 -1.29 10.22
C ASP A 29 0.87 -1.04 10.61
N ASP A 30 0.62 -0.81 11.90
CA ASP A 30 -0.70 -0.40 12.38
C ASP A 30 -0.98 1.06 11.99
N PHE A 31 -2.13 1.32 11.35
CA PHE A 31 -2.51 2.68 10.97
C PHE A 31 -2.68 3.65 12.15
N ASN A 32 -2.82 3.16 13.39
CA ASN A 32 -2.82 4.00 14.59
C ASN A 32 -1.45 4.64 14.89
N ASP A 33 -0.36 4.08 14.37
CA ASP A 33 1.00 4.55 14.64
C ASP A 33 1.42 5.70 13.69
N TYR A 34 0.58 6.02 12.71
CA TYR A 34 0.89 7.01 11.68
C TYR A 34 0.70 8.42 12.23
N MET A 35 1.81 9.16 12.29
CA MET A 35 1.85 10.52 12.80
C MET A 35 2.17 11.52 11.69
N ASN A 36 1.41 12.61 11.62
CA ASN A 36 1.72 13.71 10.73
C ASN A 36 2.86 14.53 11.34
N PHE A 37 4.06 14.45 10.76
CA PHE A 37 5.25 15.13 11.27
C PHE A 37 5.14 16.66 11.34
N LYS A 38 4.22 17.29 10.59
CA LYS A 38 4.05 18.75 10.61
C LYS A 38 3.16 19.21 11.76
N THR A 39 2.08 18.48 12.03
CA THR A 39 1.11 18.83 13.09
C THR A 39 1.41 18.13 14.41
N ASN A 40 2.19 17.05 14.37
CA ASN A 40 2.42 16.13 15.48
C ASN A 40 1.11 15.50 16.01
N GLU A 41 0.14 15.32 15.11
CA GLU A 41 -1.15 14.66 15.37
C GLU A 41 -1.24 13.35 14.58
N PRO A 42 -2.08 12.39 15.01
CA PRO A 42 -2.34 11.18 14.23
C PRO A 42 -2.81 11.52 12.81
N CYS A 43 -2.36 10.74 11.83
CA CYS A 43 -2.83 10.86 10.45
C CYS A 43 -4.31 10.48 10.30
N TYR A 44 -4.81 9.64 11.21
CA TYR A 44 -6.15 9.07 11.19
C TYR A 44 -6.80 9.15 12.57
N THR A 45 -8.12 9.24 12.62
CA THR A 45 -8.83 8.89 13.87
C THR A 45 -8.70 7.39 14.15
N LYS A 46 -9.08 6.96 15.36
CA LYS A 46 -9.06 5.53 15.72
C LYS A 46 -9.96 4.71 14.80
N GLU A 47 -11.16 5.21 14.54
CA GLU A 47 -12.13 4.55 13.66
C GLU A 47 -11.62 4.46 12.22
N GLU A 48 -10.96 5.53 11.75
CA GLU A 48 -10.33 5.56 10.43
C GLU A 48 -9.15 4.59 10.31
N ALA A 49 -8.34 4.45 11.36
CA ALA A 49 -7.24 3.51 11.43
C ALA A 49 -7.74 2.06 11.48
N GLU A 50 -8.77 1.76 12.28
CA GLU A 50 -9.40 0.44 12.35
C GLU A 50 -9.94 -0.01 10.98
N VAL A 51 -10.64 0.87 10.26
CA VAL A 51 -11.13 0.57 8.89
C VAL A 51 -9.96 0.26 7.94
N ARG A 52 -8.85 1.01 8.03
CA ARG A 52 -7.68 0.77 7.16
C ARG A 52 -6.95 -0.52 7.52
N ASN A 53 -6.80 -0.82 8.82
CA ASN A 53 -6.26 -2.08 9.30
C ASN A 53 -7.09 -3.27 8.79
N ASP A 54 -8.43 -3.18 8.85
CA ASP A 54 -9.31 -4.21 8.32
C ASP A 54 -9.18 -4.39 6.80
N LEU A 55 -9.08 -3.29 6.05
CA LEU A 55 -8.84 -3.34 4.60
C LEU A 55 -7.46 -3.92 4.27
N MET A 56 -6.42 -3.59 5.05
CA MET A 56 -5.08 -4.13 4.88
C MET A 56 -5.05 -5.65 5.14
N ASN A 57 -5.72 -6.12 6.21
CA ASN A 57 -5.87 -7.54 6.48
C ASN A 57 -6.53 -8.29 5.31
N LYS A 58 -7.60 -7.73 4.73
CA LYS A 58 -8.20 -8.30 3.52
C LYS A 58 -7.27 -8.28 2.31
N CYS A 59 -6.38 -7.29 2.20
CA CYS A 59 -5.36 -7.28 1.15
C CYS A 59 -4.42 -8.49 1.27
N PHE A 60 -3.99 -8.83 2.50
CA PHE A 60 -3.20 -10.04 2.74
C PHE A 60 -3.96 -11.29 2.33
N GLU A 61 -5.22 -11.44 2.78
CA GLU A 61 -6.05 -12.61 2.45
C GLU A 61 -6.22 -12.80 0.93
N ILE A 62 -6.51 -11.70 0.21
CA ILE A 62 -6.70 -11.74 -1.24
C ILE A 62 -5.38 -12.02 -1.96
N CYS A 63 -4.27 -11.41 -1.55
CA CYS A 63 -2.97 -11.68 -2.16
C CYS A 63 -2.53 -13.13 -1.94
N GLU A 64 -2.67 -13.65 -0.71
CA GLU A 64 -2.35 -15.05 -0.40
C GLU A 64 -3.18 -16.02 -1.26
N LYS A 65 -4.49 -15.79 -1.34
CA LYS A 65 -5.41 -16.62 -2.13
C LYS A 65 -5.06 -16.64 -3.61
N GLU A 66 -4.69 -15.50 -4.18
CA GLU A 66 -4.39 -15.36 -5.61
C GLU A 66 -2.91 -15.63 -5.94
N GLY A 67 -2.09 -16.01 -4.95
CA GLY A 67 -0.66 -16.28 -5.12
C GLY A 67 0.16 -15.03 -5.47
N ALA A 68 -0.33 -13.85 -5.10
CA ALA A 68 0.35 -12.58 -5.29
C ALA A 68 1.15 -12.21 -4.04
N ASP A 69 2.35 -11.64 -4.24
CA ASP A 69 3.12 -11.05 -3.16
C ASP A 69 2.61 -9.63 -2.88
N ILE A 70 1.96 -9.44 -1.72
CA ILE A 70 1.40 -8.15 -1.31
C ILE A 70 2.45 -7.03 -1.28
N TYR A 71 3.67 -7.34 -0.85
CA TYR A 71 4.74 -6.35 -0.75
C TYR A 71 5.17 -5.91 -2.15
N ALA A 72 5.31 -6.86 -3.08
CA ALA A 72 5.61 -6.55 -4.47
C ALA A 72 4.48 -5.74 -5.13
N VAL A 73 3.22 -6.14 -4.92
CA VAL A 73 2.05 -5.44 -5.49
C VAL A 73 1.98 -4.00 -4.99
N MET A 74 2.07 -3.78 -3.68
CA MET A 74 1.94 -2.45 -3.09
C MET A 74 3.17 -1.57 -3.35
N LEU A 75 4.38 -2.14 -3.35
CA LEU A 75 5.60 -1.43 -3.73
C LEU A 75 5.53 -0.95 -5.18
N GLU A 76 5.07 -1.79 -6.10
CA GLU A 76 4.93 -1.42 -7.50
C GLU A 76 4.00 -0.20 -7.67
N VAL A 77 2.84 -0.22 -7.00
CA VAL A 77 1.92 0.91 -6.99
C VAL A 77 2.58 2.16 -6.41
N SER A 78 3.31 2.02 -5.30
CA SER A 78 4.06 3.13 -4.69
C SER A 78 5.07 3.74 -5.65
N LEU A 79 5.86 2.92 -6.34
CA LEU A 79 6.86 3.39 -7.30
C LEU A 79 6.21 4.15 -8.46
N VAL A 80 5.09 3.66 -8.98
CA VAL A 80 4.37 4.31 -10.09
C VAL A 80 3.72 5.62 -9.65
N GLU A 81 3.00 5.64 -8.52
CA GLU A 81 2.28 6.83 -8.06
C GLU A 81 3.23 7.95 -7.60
N THR A 82 4.43 7.61 -7.14
CA THR A 82 5.46 8.58 -6.74
C THR A 82 6.40 8.98 -7.89
N GLY A 83 6.33 8.30 -9.03
CA GLY A 83 7.25 8.48 -10.17
C GLY A 83 8.67 7.95 -9.92
N MET A 84 8.85 7.13 -8.87
CA MET A 84 10.11 6.46 -8.55
C MET A 84 10.41 5.28 -9.47
N ASP A 85 9.40 4.77 -10.18
CA ASP A 85 9.53 3.77 -11.26
C ASP A 85 10.54 4.16 -12.35
N LYS A 86 10.82 5.46 -12.52
CA LYS A 86 11.85 5.98 -13.44
C LYS A 86 13.28 5.69 -12.99
N PHE A 87 13.46 5.36 -11.72
CA PHE A 87 14.76 5.18 -11.08
C PHE A 87 14.92 3.80 -10.44
N ILE A 88 13.82 3.19 -10.02
CA ILE A 88 13.77 1.89 -9.35
C ILE A 88 12.96 0.94 -10.25
N PRO A 89 13.53 -0.19 -10.69
CA PRO A 89 12.80 -1.19 -11.46
C PRO A 89 11.55 -1.68 -10.71
N LEU A 90 10.46 -1.89 -11.46
CA LEU A 90 9.24 -2.41 -10.86
C LEU A 90 9.43 -3.88 -10.43
N PRO A 91 8.79 -4.33 -9.35
CA PRO A 91 8.81 -5.74 -8.95
C PRO A 91 8.36 -6.71 -10.05
N SER A 92 7.43 -6.31 -10.91
CA SER A 92 7.00 -7.10 -12.08
C SER A 92 7.99 -7.07 -13.25
N GLN A 93 8.98 -6.18 -13.26
CA GLN A 93 9.98 -6.12 -14.31
C GLN A 93 11.11 -7.13 -14.07
N PRO A 94 11.60 -7.80 -15.14
CA PRO A 94 12.81 -8.59 -15.02
C PRO A 94 13.99 -7.68 -14.67
N TYR A 95 14.83 -8.12 -13.73
CA TYR A 95 16.08 -7.43 -13.44
C TYR A 95 16.89 -7.30 -14.74
N PRO A 96 17.44 -6.12 -15.05
CA PRO A 96 18.35 -6.00 -16.18
C PRO A 96 19.49 -6.98 -15.96
N GLU A 97 19.69 -7.90 -16.91
CA GLU A 97 20.86 -8.77 -16.92
C GLU A 97 22.09 -7.87 -16.92
N ASN A 98 22.92 -7.96 -15.87
CA ASN A 98 24.19 -7.27 -15.82
C ASN A 98 25.07 -7.81 -16.95
N ASN A 99 25.26 -7.02 -18.03
CA ASN A 99 26.25 -7.28 -19.08
C ASN A 99 27.67 -7.05 -18.57
#